data_AF-A0A377JES9-F1
#
_entry.id   AF-A0A377JES9-F1
#
_cell.length_a   1.000
_cell.length_b   1.000
_cell.length_c   1.000
_cell.angle_alpha   90.00
_cell.angle_beta   90.00
_cell.angle_gamma   90.00
#
_symmetry.space_group_name_H-M   'P 1'
#
loop_
_entity.id
_entity.type
_entity.pdbx_description
1 polymer ?
#
loop_
_entity_poly.entity_id
_entity_poly.type
_entity_poly.pdbx_seq_one_letter_code
_entity_poly.pdbx_strand_id
1 'polypeptide(L)'
;MVSEGDNPHLHGNRNANTALYAMFSPDFHFDEKIQDYVGGQFWDGRAKDLAEQAGGPPVNPVEMGMPDKKSIVERLKANSIYYKAITDIYGESIWADTDKIYAIMEKAIAEFEKHELFAQFSSKYDRTLKGEAELTALEAEGKALFFDKTRTNCSNCHQSSEANSAKETFTNYRYYNIGVPSNQALIKLNKLATDYVDNGLLDNPMVKGDEKQKGKFKVPTLRNISVIAPYMHNGVFRDLKTVLLFKDSFNNPNRKINPETGKAWDKAEYAQTINPDVLKAKPLTDEEINALEAFLKTLTDEAYEE
;
A
#
# COMPACT_ATOMS: atom_id res chain seq x y z
N MET A 1 -5.61 -3.67 12.93
CA MET A 1 -5.04 -5.00 13.21
C MET A 1 -4.37 -5.47 11.92
N VAL A 2 -3.22 -6.13 12.01
CA VAL A 2 -2.55 -6.78 10.87
C VAL A 2 -3.12 -8.18 10.65
N SER A 3 -2.76 -8.82 9.54
CA SER A 3 -3.24 -10.17 9.22
C SER A 3 -2.62 -11.26 10.11
N GLU A 4 -3.47 -12.19 10.54
CA GLU A 4 -3.10 -13.49 11.12
C GLU A 4 -2.62 -14.44 10.01
N GLY A 5 -1.60 -15.24 10.29
CA GLY A 5 -1.11 -16.27 9.36
C GLY A 5 -1.89 -17.59 9.46
N ASP A 6 -1.50 -18.59 8.67
CA ASP A 6 -2.02 -19.96 8.72
C ASP A 6 -1.82 -20.58 10.12
N ASN A 7 -0.70 -20.26 10.76
CA ASN A 7 -0.53 -20.49 12.19
C ASN A 7 -1.12 -19.30 12.97
N PRO A 8 -2.20 -19.48 13.77
CA PRO A 8 -2.87 -18.39 14.48
C PRO A 8 -2.03 -17.74 15.59
N HIS A 9 -0.83 -18.26 15.85
CA HIS A 9 0.13 -17.66 16.78
C HIS A 9 1.15 -16.75 16.08
N LEU A 10 1.15 -16.68 14.75
CA LEU A 10 2.05 -15.87 13.95
C LEU A 10 1.25 -14.82 13.19
N HIS A 11 1.76 -13.59 13.16
CA HIS A 11 1.11 -12.47 12.47
C HIS A 11 2.16 -11.69 11.68
N GLY A 12 1.72 -11.02 10.62
CA GLY A 12 2.57 -10.09 9.88
C GLY A 12 3.03 -8.90 10.73
N ASN A 13 4.13 -8.26 10.36
CA ASN A 13 4.59 -7.00 10.99
C ASN A 13 4.07 -5.76 10.26
N ARG A 14 3.28 -5.94 9.20
CA ARG A 14 2.71 -4.86 8.39
C ARG A 14 1.25 -5.14 8.10
N ASN A 15 0.49 -4.07 7.84
CA ASN A 15 -0.85 -4.15 7.32
C ASN A 15 -0.84 -4.66 5.87
N ALA A 16 -1.81 -5.49 5.49
CA ALA A 16 -1.91 -6.00 4.14
C ALA A 16 -2.32 -4.88 3.17
N ASN A 17 -1.67 -4.79 2.01
CA ASN A 17 -2.08 -3.88 0.95
C ASN A 17 -3.25 -4.47 0.17
N THR A 18 -4.10 -3.60 -0.37
CA THR A 18 -5.07 -4.01 -1.39
C THR A 18 -4.35 -4.51 -2.64
N ALA A 19 -4.86 -5.58 -3.23
CA ALA A 19 -4.43 -6.04 -4.57
C ALA A 19 -5.06 -5.20 -5.68
N LEU A 20 -6.15 -4.47 -5.39
CA LEU A 20 -6.79 -3.60 -6.37
C LEU A 20 -5.83 -2.51 -6.82
N TYR A 21 -5.76 -2.30 -8.13
CA TYR A 21 -4.88 -1.34 -8.81
C TYR A 21 -3.37 -1.61 -8.63
N ALA A 22 -2.96 -2.71 -8.01
CA ALA A 22 -1.55 -3.04 -7.81
C ALA A 22 -0.78 -3.29 -9.13
N MET A 23 -1.50 -3.73 -10.18
CA MET A 23 -1.00 -3.89 -11.55
C MET A 23 -0.40 -2.62 -12.18
N PHE A 24 -0.73 -1.44 -11.66
CA PHE A 24 -0.22 -0.17 -12.17
C PHE A 24 1.10 0.26 -11.52
N SER A 25 1.54 -0.40 -10.45
CA SER A 25 2.86 -0.17 -9.88
C SER A 25 3.92 -0.61 -10.91
N PRO A 26 4.81 0.28 -11.38
CA PRO A 26 5.85 -0.13 -12.30
C PRO A 26 6.82 -1.10 -11.62
N ASP A 27 7.62 -1.79 -12.41
CA ASP A 27 8.75 -2.57 -11.90
C ASP A 27 9.62 -1.72 -10.97
N PHE A 28 10.11 -2.30 -9.88
CA PHE A 28 11.01 -1.59 -8.96
C PHE A 28 12.29 -1.16 -9.68
N HIS A 29 12.61 0.13 -9.60
CA HIS A 29 13.83 0.69 -10.18
C HIS A 29 14.25 1.98 -9.45
N PHE A 30 15.49 2.40 -9.70
CA PHE A 30 15.95 3.75 -9.40
C PHE A 30 15.74 4.63 -10.64
N ASP A 31 14.94 5.68 -10.52
CA ASP A 31 14.68 6.62 -11.61
C ASP A 31 15.75 7.73 -11.59
N GLU A 32 16.61 7.73 -12.61
CA GLU A 32 17.72 8.69 -12.75
C GLU A 32 17.27 10.13 -12.97
N LYS A 33 16.05 10.38 -13.47
CA LYS A 33 15.58 11.74 -13.73
C LYS A 33 15.16 12.43 -12.44
N ILE A 34 14.50 11.69 -11.55
CA ILE A 34 14.04 12.22 -10.25
C ILE A 34 14.96 11.86 -9.09
N GLN A 35 15.99 11.05 -9.34
CA GLN A 35 16.99 10.59 -8.36
C GLN A 35 16.33 9.90 -7.15
N ASP A 36 15.38 9.00 -7.40
CA ASP A 36 14.61 8.32 -6.37
C ASP A 36 14.17 6.91 -6.79
N TYR A 37 13.82 6.07 -5.82
CA TYR A 37 13.27 4.73 -6.08
C TYR A 37 11.77 4.80 -6.38
N VAL A 38 11.32 3.99 -7.35
CA VAL A 38 9.94 3.96 -7.83
C VAL A 38 9.51 2.51 -8.06
N GLY A 39 8.24 2.22 -7.83
CA GLY A 39 7.62 0.96 -8.25
C GLY A 39 7.82 -0.16 -7.25
N GLY A 40 7.76 -1.40 -7.73
CA GLY A 40 7.80 -2.59 -6.89
C GLY A 40 6.49 -2.87 -6.18
N GLN A 41 6.47 -4.00 -5.48
CA GLN A 41 5.36 -4.45 -4.67
C GLN A 41 5.75 -4.58 -3.20
N PHE A 42 4.74 -4.78 -2.34
CA PHE A 42 4.81 -4.56 -0.90
C PHE A 42 5.09 -3.10 -0.49
N TRP A 43 5.11 -2.85 0.81
CA TRP A 43 5.40 -1.53 1.39
C TRP A 43 6.85 -1.07 1.22
N ASP A 44 7.80 -1.99 1.11
CA ASP A 44 9.25 -1.73 1.00
C ASP A 44 9.80 -1.95 -0.42
N GLY A 45 8.95 -2.32 -1.38
CA GLY A 45 9.38 -2.55 -2.76
C GLY A 45 10.20 -3.81 -2.98
N ARG A 46 10.33 -4.68 -1.98
CA ARG A 46 11.29 -5.80 -2.03
C ARG A 46 11.02 -6.82 -3.15
N ALA A 47 9.79 -6.84 -3.67
CA ALA A 47 9.45 -7.57 -4.88
C ALA A 47 9.41 -6.60 -6.06
N LYS A 48 10.12 -6.94 -7.14
CA LYS A 48 10.23 -6.11 -8.34
C LYS A 48 8.88 -5.89 -9.01
N ASP A 49 8.04 -6.91 -9.08
CA ASP A 49 6.75 -6.91 -9.76
C ASP A 49 5.72 -7.85 -9.07
N LEU A 50 4.52 -7.99 -9.65
CA LEU A 50 3.46 -8.85 -9.09
C LEU A 50 3.84 -10.32 -9.05
N ALA A 51 4.62 -10.82 -10.03
CA ALA A 51 4.98 -12.24 -10.06
C ALA A 51 5.94 -12.56 -8.91
N GLU A 52 6.97 -11.74 -8.72
CA GLU A 52 7.87 -11.90 -7.57
C GLU A 52 7.12 -11.73 -6.23
N GLN A 53 6.15 -10.81 -6.17
CA GLN A 53 5.32 -10.62 -4.98
C GLN A 53 4.51 -11.88 -4.64
N ALA A 54 3.84 -12.48 -5.64
CA ALA A 54 3.04 -13.68 -5.48
C ALA A 54 3.86 -14.88 -4.96
N GLY A 55 5.17 -14.88 -5.20
CA GLY A 55 6.10 -15.89 -4.71
C GLY A 55 6.47 -15.76 -3.23
N GLY A 56 6.23 -14.62 -2.59
CA GLY A 56 6.61 -14.36 -1.19
C GLY A 56 5.72 -15.07 -0.16
N PRO A 57 4.40 -14.76 -0.11
CA PRO A 57 3.51 -15.25 0.95
C PRO A 57 3.42 -16.76 1.13
N PRO A 58 3.43 -17.59 0.05
CA PRO A 58 3.30 -19.03 0.18
C PRO A 58 4.31 -19.68 1.14
N VAL A 59 5.57 -19.22 1.14
CA VAL A 59 6.66 -19.76 1.97
C VAL A 59 6.97 -18.92 3.22
N ASN A 60 6.26 -17.82 3.41
CA ASN A 60 6.49 -16.96 4.56
C ASN A 60 5.84 -17.57 5.82
N PRO A 61 6.63 -17.89 6.88
CA PRO A 61 6.12 -18.59 8.07
C PRO A 61 5.05 -17.80 8.84
N VAL A 62 5.01 -16.48 8.73
CA VAL A 62 4.00 -15.65 9.40
C VAL A 62 2.77 -15.34 8.53
N GLU A 63 2.74 -15.88 7.31
CA GLU A 63 1.62 -15.75 6.36
C GLU A 63 1.08 -17.16 6.02
N MET A 64 1.39 -17.75 4.85
CA MET A 64 0.84 -19.06 4.46
C MET A 64 1.66 -20.26 4.96
N GLY A 65 2.92 -20.06 5.34
CA GLY A 65 3.68 -21.01 6.17
C GLY A 65 4.14 -22.32 5.52
N MET A 66 4.23 -22.43 4.20
CA MET A 66 4.81 -23.62 3.58
C MET A 66 6.32 -23.70 3.82
N PRO A 67 6.88 -24.90 4.04
CA PRO A 67 8.28 -25.05 4.43
C PRO A 67 9.26 -24.69 3.30
N ASP A 68 8.88 -24.93 2.04
CA ASP A 68 9.70 -24.62 0.86
C ASP A 68 8.87 -24.62 -0.43
N LYS A 69 9.49 -24.15 -1.53
CA LYS A 69 8.90 -24.14 -2.88
C LYS A 69 8.53 -25.56 -3.34
N LYS A 70 9.34 -26.57 -3.00
CA LYS A 70 9.11 -27.97 -3.39
C LYS A 70 7.77 -28.48 -2.85
N SER A 71 7.47 -28.19 -1.60
CA SER A 71 6.22 -28.61 -0.95
C SER A 71 4.98 -27.98 -1.59
N ILE A 72 5.12 -26.77 -2.14
CA ILE A 72 4.06 -26.12 -2.92
C ILE A 72 3.90 -26.81 -4.27
N VAL A 73 4.99 -27.09 -4.97
CA VAL A 73 4.98 -27.79 -6.26
C VAL A 73 4.34 -29.18 -6.14
N GLU A 74 4.63 -29.93 -5.08
CA GLU A 74 3.96 -31.23 -4.84
C GLU A 74 2.45 -31.08 -4.62
N ARG A 75 1.98 -30.00 -3.98
CA ARG A 75 0.54 -29.72 -3.86
C ARG A 75 -0.09 -29.34 -5.21
N LEU A 76 0.59 -28.56 -6.03
CA LEU A 76 0.13 -28.23 -7.39
C LEU A 76 0.04 -29.49 -8.25
N LYS A 77 1.05 -30.38 -8.17
CA LYS A 77 1.11 -31.64 -8.89
C LYS A 77 0.02 -32.63 -8.47
N ALA A 78 -0.31 -32.67 -7.17
CA ALA A 78 -1.35 -33.54 -6.63
C ALA A 78 -2.78 -33.11 -7.04
N ASN A 79 -2.96 -31.87 -7.49
CA ASN A 79 -4.25 -31.38 -7.98
C ASN A 79 -4.37 -31.60 -9.49
N SER A 80 -5.30 -32.46 -9.92
CA SER A 80 -5.44 -32.82 -11.34
C SER A 80 -5.78 -31.64 -12.26
N ILE A 81 -6.44 -30.60 -11.76
CA ILE A 81 -6.76 -29.40 -12.53
C ILE A 81 -5.48 -28.63 -12.86
N TYR A 82 -4.65 -28.36 -11.85
CA TYR A 82 -3.38 -27.67 -12.05
C TYR A 82 -2.38 -28.53 -12.82
N TYR A 83 -2.31 -29.83 -12.49
CA TYR A 83 -1.43 -30.76 -13.19
C TYR A 83 -1.72 -30.78 -14.69
N LYS A 84 -3.00 -30.94 -15.06
CA LYS A 84 -3.42 -30.93 -16.46
C LYS A 84 -3.14 -29.59 -17.13
N ALA A 85 -3.56 -28.47 -16.54
CA ALA A 85 -3.40 -27.15 -17.14
C ALA A 85 -1.93 -26.79 -17.43
N ILE A 86 -1.03 -27.07 -16.47
CA ILE A 86 0.40 -26.80 -16.63
C ILE A 86 1.02 -27.77 -17.65
N THR A 87 0.66 -29.06 -17.62
CA THR A 87 1.18 -30.06 -18.56
C THR A 87 0.77 -29.78 -20.00
N ASP A 88 -0.49 -29.36 -20.23
CA ASP A 88 -0.99 -29.05 -21.57
C ASP A 88 -0.23 -27.88 -22.22
N ILE A 89 0.25 -26.92 -21.43
CA ILE A 89 0.96 -25.72 -21.92
C ILE A 89 2.48 -25.96 -22.03
N TYR A 90 3.08 -26.60 -21.02
CA TYR A 90 4.54 -26.68 -20.87
C TYR A 90 5.12 -28.08 -21.11
N GLY A 91 4.28 -29.11 -21.24
CA GLY A 91 4.67 -30.51 -21.41
C GLY A 91 5.09 -31.20 -20.11
N GLU A 92 5.03 -32.54 -20.08
CA GLU A 92 5.27 -33.36 -18.87
C GLU A 92 6.64 -33.11 -18.21
N SER A 93 7.67 -32.83 -19.00
CA SER A 93 9.03 -32.60 -18.49
C SER A 93 9.15 -31.40 -17.56
N ILE A 94 8.18 -30.48 -17.57
CA ILE A 94 8.19 -29.28 -16.70
C ILE A 94 8.18 -29.64 -15.21
N TRP A 95 7.55 -30.75 -14.83
CA TRP A 95 7.43 -31.20 -13.44
C TRP A 95 8.73 -31.69 -12.81
N ALA A 96 9.81 -31.82 -13.59
CA ALA A 96 11.13 -32.13 -13.06
C ALA A 96 11.83 -30.90 -12.45
N ASP A 97 11.32 -29.69 -12.67
CA ASP A 97 11.95 -28.43 -12.28
C ASP A 97 11.05 -27.63 -11.34
N THR A 98 11.32 -27.75 -10.03
CA THR A 98 10.58 -27.07 -8.97
C THR A 98 10.53 -25.56 -9.17
N ASP A 99 11.65 -24.94 -9.55
CA ASP A 99 11.73 -23.48 -9.66
C ASP A 99 10.90 -22.99 -10.85
N LYS A 100 10.88 -23.73 -11.96
CA LYS A 100 10.01 -23.40 -13.10
C LYS A 100 8.53 -23.53 -12.76
N ILE A 101 8.11 -24.58 -12.04
CA ILE A 101 6.70 -24.70 -11.63
C ILE A 101 6.32 -23.57 -10.67
N TYR A 102 7.22 -23.21 -9.74
CA TYR A 102 7.00 -22.09 -8.84
C TYR A 102 6.86 -20.76 -9.59
N ALA A 103 7.73 -20.50 -10.56
CA ALA A 103 7.66 -19.32 -11.42
C ALA A 103 6.38 -19.30 -12.29
N ILE A 104 5.85 -20.47 -12.70
CA ILE A 104 4.56 -20.57 -13.40
C ILE A 104 3.42 -20.16 -12.46
N MET A 105 3.44 -20.58 -11.20
CA MET A 105 2.45 -20.15 -10.19
C MET A 105 2.52 -18.64 -9.95
N GLU A 106 3.72 -18.09 -9.72
CA GLU A 106 3.97 -16.66 -9.58
C GLU A 106 3.37 -15.88 -10.75
N LYS A 107 3.69 -16.30 -11.98
CA LYS A 107 3.17 -15.68 -13.20
C LYS A 107 1.64 -15.82 -13.31
N ALA A 108 1.08 -16.99 -13.01
CA ALA A 108 -0.36 -17.21 -13.12
C ALA A 108 -1.16 -16.29 -12.18
N ILE A 109 -0.70 -16.11 -10.94
CA ILE A 109 -1.30 -15.18 -9.98
C ILE A 109 -1.14 -13.73 -10.48
N ALA A 110 0.06 -13.35 -10.92
CA ALA A 110 0.30 -12.01 -11.44
C ALA A 110 -0.55 -11.66 -12.68
N GLU A 111 -0.80 -12.62 -13.58
CA GLU A 111 -1.68 -12.42 -14.73
C GLU A 111 -3.16 -12.33 -14.31
N PHE A 112 -3.58 -13.09 -13.29
CA PHE A 112 -4.91 -12.94 -12.71
C PHE A 112 -5.11 -11.54 -12.10
N GLU A 113 -4.11 -11.03 -11.36
CA GLU A 113 -4.13 -9.70 -10.73
C GLU A 113 -4.08 -8.53 -11.73
N LYS A 114 -3.80 -8.78 -13.01
CA LYS A 114 -3.89 -7.80 -14.10
C LYS A 114 -5.26 -7.74 -14.78
N HIS A 115 -6.19 -8.61 -14.39
CA HIS A 115 -7.54 -8.59 -14.95
C HIS A 115 -8.28 -7.31 -14.55
N GLU A 116 -9.20 -6.85 -15.40
CA GLU A 116 -10.04 -5.65 -15.15
C GLU A 116 -10.81 -5.69 -13.82
N LEU A 117 -10.98 -6.89 -13.23
CA LEU A 117 -11.65 -7.06 -11.94
C LEU A 117 -10.85 -6.44 -10.79
N PHE A 118 -9.53 -6.28 -10.96
CA PHE A 118 -8.65 -5.60 -10.01
C PHE A 118 -8.56 -4.09 -10.24
N ALA A 119 -9.15 -3.57 -11.32
CA ALA A 119 -9.00 -2.18 -11.72
C ALA A 119 -10.25 -1.68 -12.46
N GLN A 120 -11.38 -1.65 -11.76
CA GLN A 120 -12.68 -1.39 -12.36
C GLN A 120 -12.87 0.09 -12.77
N PHE A 121 -12.21 1.03 -12.09
CA PHE A 121 -12.38 2.46 -12.31
C PHE A 121 -13.87 2.87 -12.32
N SER A 122 -14.58 2.40 -11.29
CA SER A 122 -16.04 2.48 -11.17
C SER A 122 -16.52 3.43 -10.07
N SER A 123 -15.58 4.08 -9.37
CA SER A 123 -15.89 4.95 -8.24
C SER A 123 -16.72 6.17 -8.63
N LYS A 124 -17.39 6.80 -7.66
CA LYS A 124 -18.08 8.09 -7.89
C LYS A 124 -17.18 9.15 -8.52
N TYR A 125 -15.88 9.18 -8.18
CA TYR A 125 -14.90 10.05 -8.85
C TYR A 125 -14.81 9.74 -10.34
N ASP A 126 -14.69 8.47 -10.72
CA ASP A 126 -14.59 8.05 -12.12
C ASP A 126 -15.88 8.34 -12.89
N ARG A 127 -17.04 8.07 -12.29
CA ARG A 127 -18.36 8.40 -12.87
C ARG A 127 -18.55 9.91 -13.06
N THR A 128 -18.03 10.73 -12.14
CA THR A 128 -18.04 12.20 -12.30
C THR A 128 -17.20 12.64 -13.51
N LEU A 129 -16.03 12.04 -13.74
CA LEU A 129 -15.20 12.35 -14.92
C LEU A 129 -15.90 12.01 -16.24
N LYS A 130 -16.80 11.03 -16.23
CA LYS A 130 -17.63 10.64 -17.38
C LYS A 130 -18.92 11.46 -17.51
N GLY A 131 -19.24 12.32 -16.54
CA GLY A 131 -20.51 13.04 -16.48
C GLY A 131 -21.71 12.18 -16.07
N GLU A 132 -21.47 11.02 -15.46
CA GLU A 132 -22.47 10.05 -15.03
C GLU A 132 -22.90 10.24 -13.56
N ALA A 133 -22.17 11.06 -12.81
CA ALA A 133 -22.45 11.41 -11.42
C ALA A 133 -22.01 12.86 -11.12
N GLU A 134 -22.54 13.43 -10.05
CA GLU A 134 -22.13 14.75 -9.56
C GLU A 134 -21.52 14.65 -8.15
N LEU A 135 -20.46 15.41 -7.93
CA LEU A 135 -19.93 15.64 -6.59
C LEU A 135 -20.85 16.61 -5.85
N THR A 136 -21.09 16.31 -4.58
CA THR A 136 -21.65 17.27 -3.63
C THR A 136 -20.69 18.45 -3.47
N ALA A 137 -21.18 19.58 -2.95
CA ALA A 137 -20.34 20.75 -2.69
C ALA A 137 -19.13 20.42 -1.80
N LEU A 138 -19.31 19.58 -0.78
CA LEU A 138 -18.26 19.18 0.15
C LEU A 138 -17.19 18.28 -0.52
N GLU A 139 -17.62 17.32 -1.35
CA GLU A 139 -16.70 16.46 -2.10
C GLU A 139 -15.92 17.28 -3.16
N ALA A 140 -16.58 18.24 -3.81
CA ALA A 140 -15.94 19.13 -4.79
C ALA A 140 -14.90 20.06 -4.12
N GLU A 141 -15.21 20.58 -2.93
CA GLU A 141 -14.26 21.33 -2.10
C GLU A 141 -13.06 20.47 -1.70
N GLY A 142 -13.31 19.25 -1.24
CA GLY A 142 -12.25 18.30 -0.89
C GLY A 142 -11.34 17.96 -2.07
N LYS A 143 -11.93 17.75 -3.25
CA LYS A 143 -11.19 17.54 -4.49
C LYS A 143 -10.31 18.73 -4.82
N ALA A 144 -10.84 19.95 -4.76
CA ALA A 144 -10.08 21.17 -5.01
C ALA A 144 -8.90 21.30 -4.02
N LEU A 145 -9.15 21.08 -2.72
CA LEU A 145 -8.12 21.10 -1.69
C LEU A 145 -7.02 20.05 -1.93
N PHE A 146 -7.38 18.83 -2.30
CA PHE A 146 -6.43 17.73 -2.54
C PHE A 146 -5.40 18.06 -3.64
N PHE A 147 -5.84 18.75 -4.70
CA PHE A 147 -5.00 19.15 -5.83
C PHE A 147 -4.36 20.55 -5.67
N ASP A 148 -4.78 21.36 -4.69
CA ASP A 148 -4.18 22.66 -4.41
C ASP A 148 -2.87 22.55 -3.64
N LYS A 149 -1.75 22.56 -4.37
CA LYS A 149 -0.38 22.53 -3.83
C LYS A 149 0.02 23.77 -3.03
N THR A 150 -0.79 24.83 -3.03
CA THR A 150 -0.56 26.04 -2.22
C THR A 150 -1.27 25.97 -0.87
N ARG A 151 -2.22 25.04 -0.71
CA ARG A 151 -3.01 24.82 0.51
C ARG A 151 -2.66 23.50 1.19
N THR A 152 -2.58 22.43 0.41
CA THR A 152 -2.20 21.08 0.84
C THR A 152 -0.97 20.60 0.08
N ASN A 153 -0.54 19.38 0.36
CA ASN A 153 0.54 18.70 -0.36
C ASN A 153 0.16 17.26 -0.76
N CYS A 154 -1.12 16.90 -0.71
CA CYS A 154 -1.60 15.54 -0.94
C CYS A 154 -1.18 15.03 -2.33
N SER A 155 -1.46 15.84 -3.35
CA SER A 155 -1.14 15.57 -4.76
C SER A 155 0.36 15.60 -5.10
N ASN A 156 1.26 15.95 -4.17
CA ASN A 156 2.70 15.79 -4.40
C ASN A 156 3.13 14.32 -4.36
N CYS A 157 2.40 13.50 -3.58
CA CYS A 157 2.67 12.08 -3.43
C CYS A 157 1.55 11.21 -4.03
N HIS A 158 0.30 11.63 -3.89
CA HIS A 158 -0.88 10.86 -4.28
C HIS A 158 -1.43 11.27 -5.65
N GLN A 159 -0.53 11.32 -6.63
CA GLN A 159 -0.87 11.65 -8.01
C GLN A 159 0.19 11.08 -8.95
N SER A 160 -0.22 10.21 -9.89
CA SER A 160 0.64 9.66 -10.94
C SER A 160 0.72 10.59 -12.16
N SER A 161 -0.38 11.28 -12.48
CA SER A 161 -0.54 12.03 -13.74
C SER A 161 -1.20 13.39 -13.51
N GLU A 162 -1.77 14.04 -14.52
CA GLU A 162 -2.46 15.32 -14.33
C GLU A 162 -3.78 15.16 -13.55
N ALA A 163 -4.29 16.25 -12.98
CA ALA A 163 -5.56 16.22 -12.28
C ALA A 163 -6.69 15.84 -13.25
N ASN A 164 -7.68 15.07 -12.78
CA ASN A 164 -8.78 14.55 -13.61
C ASN A 164 -8.36 13.56 -14.70
N SER A 165 -7.16 12.99 -14.63
CA SER A 165 -6.73 11.95 -15.55
C SER A 165 -7.59 10.69 -15.41
N ALA A 166 -8.04 10.16 -16.54
CA ALA A 166 -8.66 8.86 -16.60
C ALA A 166 -7.64 7.80 -16.13
N LYS A 167 -8.09 6.88 -15.28
CA LYS A 167 -7.26 5.82 -14.69
C LYS A 167 -6.18 6.28 -13.67
N GLU A 168 -6.29 7.48 -13.11
CA GLU A 168 -5.44 7.91 -11.98
C GLU A 168 -5.56 6.95 -10.79
N THR A 169 -4.44 6.53 -10.20
CA THR A 169 -4.38 5.59 -9.05
C THR A 169 -4.05 6.28 -7.74
N PHE A 170 -3.88 7.60 -7.74
CA PHE A 170 -3.64 8.41 -6.54
C PHE A 170 -2.39 7.97 -5.75
N THR A 171 -1.34 7.65 -6.48
CA THR A 171 -0.01 7.35 -5.96
C THR A 171 1.02 7.68 -7.03
N ASN A 172 2.22 8.09 -6.63
CA ASN A 172 3.37 8.24 -7.53
C ASN A 172 4.33 7.05 -7.46
N TYR A 173 3.99 6.01 -6.69
CA TYR A 173 4.78 4.79 -6.46
C TYR A 173 6.20 5.01 -5.91
N ARG A 174 6.48 6.19 -5.35
CA ARG A 174 7.75 6.52 -4.69
C ARG A 174 7.71 6.13 -3.21
N TYR A 175 8.81 6.37 -2.50
CA TYR A 175 8.99 5.96 -1.11
C TYR A 175 9.23 7.16 -0.20
N TYR A 176 8.47 7.26 0.88
CA TYR A 176 8.58 8.37 1.83
C TYR A 176 8.53 7.88 3.27
N ASN A 177 9.29 8.57 4.12
CA ASN A 177 9.09 8.52 5.56
C ASN A 177 8.26 9.73 5.96
N ILE A 178 7.02 9.47 6.37
CA ILE A 178 6.04 10.49 6.75
C ILE A 178 5.91 10.63 8.28
N GLY A 179 6.80 9.98 9.04
CA GLY A 179 6.84 10.02 10.48
C GLY A 179 5.75 9.23 11.20
N VAL A 180 5.19 8.19 10.58
CA VAL A 180 4.20 7.30 11.23
C VAL A 180 4.78 6.76 12.55
N PRO A 181 4.03 6.80 13.66
CA PRO A 181 4.49 6.21 14.92
C PRO A 181 4.47 4.68 14.87
N SER A 182 5.31 4.05 15.70
CA SER A 182 5.31 2.60 15.86
C SER A 182 4.00 2.10 16.45
N ASN A 183 3.46 1.00 15.93
CA ASN A 183 2.31 0.34 16.52
C ASN A 183 2.74 -0.55 17.71
N GLN A 184 2.65 -0.01 18.93
CA GLN A 184 3.07 -0.71 20.15
C GLN A 184 2.26 -2.00 20.42
N ALA A 185 0.98 -2.03 20.02
CA ALA A 185 0.17 -3.24 20.13
C ALA A 185 0.70 -4.35 19.21
N LEU A 186 1.14 -3.99 17.99
CA LEU A 186 1.74 -4.91 17.04
C LEU A 186 3.11 -5.42 17.50
N ILE A 187 3.97 -4.53 17.98
CA ILE A 187 5.28 -4.88 18.56
C ILE A 187 5.10 -5.92 19.67
N LYS A 188 4.14 -5.68 20.58
CA LYS A 188 3.82 -6.61 21.66
C LYS A 188 3.25 -7.93 21.15
N LEU A 189 2.33 -7.89 20.18
CA LEU A 189 1.70 -9.08 19.59
C LEU A 189 2.76 -10.02 19.00
N ASN A 190 3.72 -9.46 18.25
CA ASN A 190 4.77 -10.22 17.58
C ASN A 190 6.03 -10.41 18.44
N LYS A 191 6.00 -10.03 19.72
CA LYS A 191 7.11 -10.17 20.68
C LYS A 191 8.43 -9.55 20.15
N LEU A 192 8.31 -8.45 19.43
CA LEU A 192 9.46 -7.71 18.92
C LEU A 192 10.13 -6.92 20.05
N ALA A 193 11.37 -6.49 19.82
CA ALA A 193 12.06 -5.60 20.74
C ALA A 193 11.26 -4.29 20.92
N THR A 194 11.30 -3.70 22.10
CA THR A 194 10.54 -2.47 22.41
C THR A 194 10.99 -1.27 21.59
N ASP A 195 12.23 -1.29 21.11
CA ASP A 195 12.86 -0.31 20.24
C ASP A 195 12.91 -0.80 18.77
N TYR A 196 12.09 -1.79 18.41
CA TYR A 196 11.97 -2.27 17.04
C TYR A 196 11.63 -1.11 16.09
N VAL A 197 12.34 -1.09 14.98
CA VAL A 197 12.11 -0.19 13.85
C VAL A 197 12.02 -1.02 12.59
N ASP A 198 10.91 -0.87 11.86
CA ASP A 198 10.80 -1.36 10.50
C ASP A 198 11.66 -0.50 9.57
N ASN A 199 12.67 -1.12 8.96
CA ASN A 199 13.62 -0.45 8.08
C ASN A 199 12.98 0.02 6.77
N GLY A 200 11.79 -0.47 6.40
CA GLY A 200 11.12 -0.12 5.16
C GLY A 200 11.97 -0.40 3.94
N LEU A 201 12.05 0.58 3.02
CA LEU A 201 12.79 0.48 1.76
C LEU A 201 14.27 0.09 1.94
N LEU A 202 14.91 0.39 3.08
CA LEU A 202 16.29 -0.03 3.33
C LEU A 202 16.49 -1.55 3.23
N ASP A 203 15.49 -2.36 3.58
CA ASP A 203 15.57 -3.83 3.51
C ASP A 203 15.50 -4.36 2.07
N ASN A 204 15.21 -3.51 1.08
CA ASN A 204 15.23 -3.90 -0.32
C ASN A 204 16.68 -4.11 -0.79
N PRO A 205 17.05 -5.31 -1.29
CA PRO A 205 18.41 -5.61 -1.74
C PRO A 205 18.96 -4.64 -2.81
N MET A 206 18.10 -4.08 -3.67
CA MET A 206 18.51 -3.13 -4.71
C MET A 206 18.94 -1.77 -4.16
N VAL A 207 18.57 -1.45 -2.92
CA VAL A 207 18.94 -0.20 -2.23
C VAL A 207 20.38 -0.25 -1.70
N LYS A 208 21.00 -1.43 -1.68
CA LYS A 208 22.43 -1.64 -1.34
C LYS A 208 22.84 -1.00 -0.01
N GLY A 209 21.95 -1.00 0.98
CA GLY A 209 22.22 -0.49 2.32
C GLY A 209 22.29 1.03 2.43
N ASP A 210 21.70 1.79 1.50
CA ASP A 210 21.59 3.25 1.64
C ASP A 210 20.67 3.62 2.81
N GLU A 211 21.28 3.92 3.97
CA GLU A 211 20.60 4.32 5.21
C GLU A 211 19.65 5.51 5.04
N LYS A 212 19.80 6.32 3.98
CA LYS A 212 18.84 7.40 3.66
C LYS A 212 17.45 6.86 3.29
N GLN A 213 17.32 5.58 2.98
CA GLN A 213 16.05 4.93 2.65
C GLN A 213 15.35 4.29 3.86
N LYS A 214 15.99 4.28 5.03
CA LYS A 214 15.44 3.67 6.24
C LYS A 214 14.12 4.32 6.64
N GLY A 215 13.13 3.51 7.00
CA GLY A 215 11.80 3.94 7.43
C GLY A 215 10.93 4.57 6.32
N LYS A 216 11.37 4.49 5.05
CA LYS A 216 10.54 4.91 3.92
C LYS A 216 9.67 3.77 3.43
N PHE A 217 8.43 4.07 3.09
CA PHE A 217 7.48 3.11 2.54
C PHE A 217 6.85 3.64 1.26
N LYS A 218 6.47 2.72 0.36
CA LYS A 218 5.81 3.02 -0.91
C LYS A 218 4.52 3.80 -0.64
N VAL A 219 4.27 4.84 -1.44
CA VAL A 219 2.98 5.54 -1.43
C VAL A 219 1.89 4.57 -1.90
N PRO A 220 0.90 4.20 -1.06
CA PRO A 220 -0.17 3.33 -1.47
C PRO A 220 -1.16 4.09 -2.38
N THR A 221 -1.88 3.36 -3.23
CA THR A 221 -3.06 3.89 -3.91
C THR A 221 -4.08 4.39 -2.88
N LEU A 222 -4.78 5.48 -3.19
CA LEU A 222 -5.92 5.95 -2.38
C LEU A 222 -7.27 5.45 -2.90
N ARG A 223 -7.29 4.65 -3.98
CA ARG A 223 -8.52 3.99 -4.41
C ARG A 223 -8.98 3.00 -3.35
N ASN A 224 -10.27 2.99 -3.07
CA ASN A 224 -10.89 2.21 -2.00
C ASN A 224 -10.36 2.51 -0.59
N ILE A 225 -9.72 3.68 -0.38
CA ILE A 225 -9.12 4.02 0.92
C ILE A 225 -10.13 3.96 2.07
N SER A 226 -11.41 4.28 1.82
CA SER A 226 -12.43 4.31 2.87
C SER A 226 -12.86 2.95 3.40
N VAL A 227 -12.52 1.84 2.72
CA VAL A 227 -12.96 0.47 3.07
C VAL A 227 -11.79 -0.49 3.36
N ILE A 228 -10.58 0.04 3.52
CA ILE A 228 -9.35 -0.76 3.75
C ILE A 228 -8.67 -0.46 5.10
N ALA A 229 -9.45 0.04 6.06
CA ALA A 229 -8.96 0.22 7.43
C ALA A 229 -8.41 -1.12 8.01
N PRO A 230 -7.39 -1.09 8.87
CA PRO A 230 -6.69 0.09 9.40
C PRO A 230 -5.71 0.71 8.39
N TYR A 231 -5.12 1.85 8.75
CA TYR A 231 -4.27 2.65 7.87
C TYR A 231 -2.79 2.63 8.25
N MET A 232 -1.95 2.99 7.27
CA MET A 232 -0.47 2.98 7.29
C MET A 232 0.15 1.58 7.20
N HIS A 233 1.47 1.53 7.03
CA HIS A 233 2.23 0.28 6.86
C HIS A 233 2.10 -0.66 8.05
N ASN A 234 1.85 -0.14 9.25
CA ASN A 234 1.74 -0.90 10.50
C ASN A 234 0.30 -0.92 11.07
N GLY A 235 -0.69 -0.39 10.34
CA GLY A 235 -2.09 -0.41 10.76
C GLY A 235 -2.38 0.33 12.07
N VAL A 236 -1.61 1.38 12.40
CA VAL A 236 -1.69 2.09 13.69
C VAL A 236 -2.95 2.94 13.84
N PHE A 237 -3.53 3.42 12.74
CA PHE A 237 -4.76 4.24 12.76
C PHE A 237 -5.95 3.42 12.29
N ARG A 238 -7.10 3.56 12.96
CA ARG A 238 -8.35 2.89 12.63
C ARG A 238 -9.24 3.72 11.73
N ASP A 239 -9.21 5.04 11.88
CA ASP A 239 -10.10 5.95 11.15
C ASP A 239 -9.34 6.76 10.08
N LEU A 240 -9.97 6.94 8.91
CA LEU A 240 -9.39 7.76 7.83
C LEU A 240 -9.19 9.21 8.28
N LYS A 241 -10.13 9.72 9.08
CA LYS A 241 -10.02 11.06 9.65
C LYS A 241 -8.81 11.21 10.57
N THR A 242 -8.44 10.17 11.32
CA THR A 242 -7.22 10.16 12.15
C THR A 242 -5.97 10.32 11.28
N VAL A 243 -5.93 9.68 10.11
CA VAL A 243 -4.84 9.85 9.15
C VAL A 243 -4.71 11.30 8.69
N LEU A 244 -5.82 11.94 8.32
CA LEU A 244 -5.82 13.34 7.87
C LEU A 244 -5.37 14.29 9.00
N LEU A 245 -5.86 14.08 10.22
CA LEU A 245 -5.47 14.86 11.40
C LEU A 245 -4.00 14.65 11.79
N PHE A 246 -3.50 13.42 11.67
CA PHE A 246 -2.08 13.09 11.89
C PHE A 246 -1.19 13.85 10.89
N LYS A 247 -1.56 13.86 9.61
CA LYS A 247 -0.84 14.61 8.57
C LYS A 247 -0.86 16.11 8.83
N ASP A 248 -2.01 16.66 9.22
CA ASP A 248 -2.14 18.08 9.58
C ASP A 248 -1.31 18.44 10.82
N SER A 249 -1.07 17.50 11.75
CA SER A 249 -0.31 17.76 12.99
C SER A 249 1.13 18.24 12.80
N PHE A 250 1.76 17.92 11.66
CA PHE A 250 3.09 18.41 11.32
C PHE A 250 3.12 19.92 11.00
N ASN A 251 1.97 20.48 10.60
CA ASN A 251 1.83 21.86 10.14
C ASN A 251 0.90 22.69 11.04
N ASN A 252 0.01 22.04 11.80
CA ASN A 252 -1.02 22.68 12.61
C ASN A 252 -0.73 22.53 14.12
N PRO A 253 -0.34 23.61 14.82
CA PRO A 253 -0.02 23.55 16.24
C PRO A 253 -1.22 23.19 17.13
N ASN A 254 -2.45 23.23 16.62
CA ASN A 254 -3.65 22.85 17.39
C ASN A 254 -3.93 21.34 17.33
N ARG A 255 -3.32 20.59 16.41
CA ARG A 255 -3.55 19.14 16.21
C ARG A 255 -2.60 18.27 17.03
N LYS A 256 -2.51 18.52 18.33
CA LYS A 256 -1.54 17.81 19.19
C LYS A 256 -1.98 16.41 19.64
N ILE A 257 -3.27 16.12 19.57
CA ILE A 257 -3.90 14.95 20.18
C ILE A 257 -4.35 13.97 19.10
N ASN A 258 -4.02 12.69 19.28
CA ASN A 258 -4.60 11.60 18.53
C ASN A 258 -6.03 11.34 19.03
N PRO A 259 -7.06 11.54 18.19
CA PRO A 259 -8.46 11.36 18.60
C PRO A 259 -8.79 9.93 19.00
N GLU A 260 -8.09 8.91 18.49
CA GLU A 260 -8.35 7.50 18.81
C GLU A 260 -7.87 7.11 20.22
N THR A 261 -6.91 7.86 20.77
CA THR A 261 -6.30 7.54 22.08
C THR A 261 -6.54 8.61 23.14
N GLY A 262 -6.94 9.81 22.74
CA GLY A 262 -7.06 10.97 23.64
C GLY A 262 -5.72 11.48 24.17
N LYS A 263 -4.60 11.03 23.62
CA LYS A 263 -3.23 11.38 24.04
C LYS A 263 -2.50 12.16 22.96
N ALA A 264 -1.38 12.77 23.32
CA ALA A 264 -0.48 13.35 22.33
C ALA A 264 -0.07 12.31 21.29
N TRP A 265 0.16 12.75 20.04
CA TRP A 265 0.72 11.87 19.01
C TRP A 265 2.05 11.28 19.48
N ASP A 266 2.21 9.98 19.29
CA ASP A 266 3.47 9.31 19.55
C ASP A 266 4.55 9.80 18.58
N LYS A 267 5.81 9.65 18.99
CA LYS A 267 6.95 9.99 18.13
C LYS A 267 6.98 9.07 16.91
N ALA A 268 7.49 9.59 15.81
CA ALA A 268 7.78 8.80 14.63
C ALA A 268 8.62 7.56 14.98
N GLU A 269 8.30 6.43 14.34
CA GLU A 269 9.05 5.18 14.46
C GLU A 269 10.54 5.38 14.11
N TYR A 270 10.79 6.17 13.06
CA TYR A 270 12.13 6.56 12.67
C TYR A 270 12.11 8.02 12.19
N ALA A 271 12.80 8.92 12.88
CA ALA A 271 12.70 10.36 12.61
C ALA A 271 13.74 10.88 11.60
N GLN A 272 14.85 10.18 11.44
CA GLN A 272 16.09 10.68 10.84
C GLN A 272 15.98 10.88 9.32
N THR A 273 15.09 10.16 8.65
CA THR A 273 14.86 10.23 7.19
C THR A 273 13.57 10.94 6.81
N ILE A 274 12.86 11.52 7.79
CA ILE A 274 11.71 12.38 7.50
C ILE A 274 12.22 13.61 6.74
N ASN A 275 11.55 13.95 5.64
CA ASN A 275 11.83 15.17 4.89
C ASN A 275 10.74 16.23 5.17
N PRO A 276 11.01 17.24 6.02
CA PRO A 276 10.02 18.26 6.38
C PRO A 276 9.55 19.08 5.19
N ASP A 277 10.41 19.31 4.19
CA ASP A 277 10.06 20.14 3.03
C ASP A 277 8.98 19.47 2.16
N VAL A 278 9.00 18.13 2.07
CA VAL A 278 7.96 17.36 1.38
C VAL A 278 6.65 17.35 2.17
N LEU A 279 6.72 17.39 3.50
CA LEU A 279 5.54 17.34 4.39
C LEU A 279 4.94 18.71 4.70
N LYS A 280 5.60 19.80 4.30
CA LYS A 280 5.16 21.17 4.56
C LYS A 280 3.85 21.48 3.84
N ALA A 281 2.90 22.00 4.60
CA ALA A 281 1.61 22.48 4.13
C ALA A 281 1.10 23.61 5.04
N LYS A 282 -0.06 24.19 4.74
CA LYS A 282 -0.71 25.16 5.63
C LYS A 282 -1.64 24.41 6.61
N PRO A 283 -1.78 24.85 7.87
CA PRO A 283 -2.71 24.25 8.83
C PRO A 283 -4.14 24.15 8.28
N LEU A 284 -4.83 23.03 8.45
CA LEU A 284 -6.20 22.84 7.97
C LEU A 284 -7.26 23.06 9.06
N THR A 285 -8.42 23.61 8.68
CA THR A 285 -9.61 23.68 9.55
C THR A 285 -10.30 22.32 9.64
N ASP A 286 -11.26 22.17 10.57
CA ASP A 286 -12.05 20.93 10.66
C ASP A 286 -12.93 20.72 9.42
N GLU A 287 -13.43 21.80 8.83
CA GLU A 287 -14.23 21.79 7.60
C GLU A 287 -13.40 21.29 6.42
N GLU A 288 -12.16 21.78 6.27
CA GLU A 288 -11.25 21.32 5.21
C GLU A 288 -10.86 19.85 5.38
N ILE A 289 -10.66 19.38 6.63
CA ILE A 289 -10.43 17.97 6.92
C ILE A 289 -11.65 17.12 6.52
N ASN A 290 -12.87 17.58 6.85
CA ASN A 290 -14.10 16.89 6.47
C ASN A 290 -14.30 16.88 4.95
N ALA A 291 -13.95 17.96 4.26
CA ALA A 291 -14.02 18.06 2.81
C ALA A 291 -13.06 17.05 2.15
N LEU A 292 -11.80 17.00 2.60
CA LEU A 292 -10.82 16.00 2.13
C LEU A 292 -11.31 14.57 2.37
N GLU A 293 -11.85 14.28 3.55
CA GLU A 293 -12.41 12.95 3.86
C GLU A 293 -13.58 12.60 2.93
N ALA A 294 -14.49 13.55 2.68
CA ALA A 294 -15.61 13.36 1.75
C ALA A 294 -15.10 13.07 0.33
N PHE A 295 -14.10 13.80 -0.16
CA PHE A 295 -13.48 13.53 -1.45
C PHE A 295 -12.85 12.13 -1.51
N LEU A 296 -12.09 11.72 -0.49
CA LEU A 296 -11.46 10.40 -0.46
C LEU A 296 -12.48 9.26 -0.50
N LYS A 297 -13.66 9.45 0.10
CA LYS A 297 -14.77 8.47 0.01
C LYS A 297 -15.27 8.27 -1.41
N THR A 298 -15.17 9.29 -2.27
CA THR A 298 -15.56 9.18 -3.69
C THR A 298 -14.64 8.28 -4.51
N LEU A 299 -13.50 7.85 -3.95
CA LEU A 299 -12.53 6.97 -4.60
C LEU A 299 -12.82 5.47 -4.37
N THR A 300 -13.95 5.15 -3.75
CA THR A 300 -14.43 3.78 -3.51
C THR A 300 -15.12 3.27 -4.77
N ASP A 301 -14.69 2.12 -5.29
CA ASP A 301 -15.32 1.45 -6.41
C ASP A 301 -16.75 1.04 -6.08
N GLU A 302 -17.61 1.02 -7.10
CA GLU A 302 -19.06 0.78 -6.98
C GLU A 302 -19.39 -0.51 -6.22
N ALA A 303 -18.61 -1.57 -6.42
CA ALA A 303 -18.80 -2.85 -5.75
C ALA A 303 -18.61 -2.79 -4.22
N TYR A 304 -18.04 -1.70 -3.69
CA TYR A 304 -17.74 -1.49 -2.28
C TYR A 304 -18.38 -0.22 -1.71
N GLU A 305 -19.26 0.45 -2.46
CA GLU A 305 -20.05 1.57 -1.94
C GLU A 305 -21.10 1.05 -0.93
N GLU A 306 -21.37 1.84 0.13
CA GLU A 306 -22.40 1.57 1.15
C GLU A 306 -23.77 2.18 0.79
#